data_AF-A0AAJ6IFX7-F1
#
_entry.id   AF-A0AAJ6IFX7-F1
#
_cell.length_a   1.000
_cell.length_b   1.000
_cell.length_c   1.000
_cell.angle_alpha   90.00
_cell.angle_beta   90.00
_cell.angle_gamma   90.00
#
_symmetry.space_group_name_H-M   'P 1'
#
loop_
_entity.id
_entity.type
_entity.pdbx_description
1 polymer ?
#
loop_
_entity_poly.entity_id
_entity_poly.type
_entity_poly.pdbx_seq_one_letter_code
_entity_poly.pdbx_strand_id
1 'polypeptide(L)'
;MPNQINSKNTPKKYDVSDMHDLASLAESDMNWMCTAISHIRKEVMKLNKLAESGKEVSQYHFSELVTHLDMYEYLADTRLSYHASEAGRYSEELEKMKGGSHNA
;
A
#
# COMPACT_ATOMS: atom_id res chain seq x y z
N MET A 1 32.14 -33.20 22.65
CA MET A 1 30.91 -32.58 22.13
C MET A 1 31.33 -31.51 21.13
N PRO A 2 30.97 -31.57 19.84
CA PRO A 2 31.27 -30.47 18.94
C PRO A 2 30.27 -29.35 19.20
N ASN A 3 30.77 -28.18 19.63
CA ASN A 3 29.99 -26.95 19.66
C ASN A 3 29.51 -26.64 18.23
N GLN A 4 28.21 -26.84 17.98
CA GLN A 4 27.56 -26.24 16.82
C GLN A 4 27.56 -24.73 17.03
N ILE A 5 28.49 -24.04 16.36
CA ILE A 5 28.42 -22.60 16.19
C ILE A 5 27.15 -22.33 15.38
N ASN A 6 26.12 -21.80 16.04
CA ASN A 6 24.88 -21.39 15.41
C ASN A 6 25.18 -20.50 14.20
N SER A 7 24.55 -20.83 13.08
CA SER A 7 24.79 -20.24 11.78
C SER A 7 24.66 -18.71 11.81
N LYS A 8 25.74 -18.03 11.42
CA LYS A 8 25.79 -16.74 10.73
C LYS A 8 24.48 -15.92 10.74
N ASN A 9 24.30 -15.10 11.77
CA ASN A 9 23.53 -13.85 11.66
C ASN A 9 24.31 -12.85 10.80
N THR A 10 24.55 -13.18 9.52
CA THR A 10 25.14 -12.20 8.60
C THR A 10 24.02 -11.21 8.28
N PRO A 11 24.20 -9.90 8.54
CA PRO A 11 23.19 -8.91 8.21
C PRO A 11 22.79 -9.03 6.73
N LYS A 12 21.49 -9.03 6.46
CA LYS A 12 20.97 -9.03 5.09
C LYS A 12 21.46 -7.74 4.42
N LYS A 13 22.05 -7.86 3.23
CA LYS A 13 22.48 -6.70 2.44
C LYS A 13 21.38 -6.39 1.45
N TYR A 14 21.05 -5.11 1.36
CA TYR A 14 20.14 -4.59 0.36
C TYR A 14 20.95 -3.82 -0.69
N ASP A 15 20.58 -3.97 -1.95
CA ASP A 15 21.20 -3.26 -3.07
C ASP A 15 20.20 -2.35 -3.80
N VAL A 16 20.67 -1.73 -4.88
CA VAL A 16 19.87 -0.78 -5.66
C VAL A 16 18.64 -1.44 -6.27
N SER A 17 18.69 -2.74 -6.57
CA SER A 17 17.56 -3.51 -7.10
C SER A 17 16.46 -3.65 -6.05
N ASP A 18 16.81 -3.92 -4.79
CA ASP A 18 15.82 -3.98 -3.70
C ASP A 18 15.11 -2.62 -3.50
N MET A 19 15.88 -1.52 -3.58
CA MET A 19 15.32 -0.16 -3.46
C MET A 19 14.44 0.19 -4.67
N HIS A 20 14.83 -0.23 -5.86
CA HIS A 20 14.02 -0.08 -7.07
C HIS A 20 12.70 -0.85 -6.94
N ASP A 21 12.74 -2.10 -6.47
CA ASP A 21 11.54 -2.92 -6.29
C ASP A 21 10.58 -2.27 -5.30
N LEU A 22 11.08 -1.81 -4.15
CA LEU A 22 10.26 -1.07 -3.17
C LEU A 22 9.65 0.21 -3.76
N ALA A 23 10.44 1.00 -4.47
CA ALA A 23 9.97 2.23 -5.11
C ALA A 23 8.93 1.96 -6.20
N SER A 24 9.13 0.94 -7.03
CA SER A 24 8.20 0.54 -8.09
C SER A 24 6.86 0.02 -7.54
N LEU A 25 6.88 -0.67 -6.40
CA LEU A 25 5.67 -1.06 -5.68
C LEU A 25 4.90 0.17 -5.20
N ALA A 26 5.58 1.12 -4.55
CA ALA A 26 4.95 2.36 -4.10
C ALA A 26 4.39 3.20 -5.26
N GLU A 27 5.12 3.30 -6.37
CA GLU A 27 4.64 3.96 -7.59
C GLU A 27 3.37 3.28 -8.13
N SER A 28 3.36 1.95 -8.20
CA SER A 28 2.22 1.17 -8.67
C SER A 28 0.98 1.41 -7.82
N ASP A 29 1.13 1.38 -6.49
CA ASP A 29 0.04 1.64 -5.54
C ASP A 29 -0.51 3.06 -5.71
N MET A 30 0.37 4.06 -5.85
CA MET A 30 -0.05 5.44 -6.10
C MET A 30 -0.76 5.61 -7.44
N ASN A 31 -0.32 4.90 -8.49
CA ASN A 31 -0.97 4.93 -9.79
C ASN A 31 -2.39 4.33 -9.73
N TRP A 32 -2.58 3.23 -8.99
CA TRP A 32 -3.91 2.66 -8.74
C TRP A 32 -4.81 3.63 -7.97
N MET A 33 -4.30 4.29 -6.94
CA MET A 33 -5.08 5.30 -6.20
C MET A 33 -5.44 6.52 -7.06
N CYS A 34 -4.51 7.03 -7.87
CA CYS A 34 -4.79 8.08 -8.85
C CYS A 34 -5.90 7.68 -9.84
N THR A 35 -5.90 6.42 -10.27
CA THR A 35 -6.92 5.85 -11.16
C THR A 35 -8.27 5.77 -10.47
N ALA A 36 -8.32 5.25 -9.25
CA ALA A 36 -9.53 5.16 -8.43
C ALA A 36 -10.16 6.54 -8.18
N ILE A 37 -9.37 7.52 -7.75
CA ILE A 37 -9.82 8.91 -7.55
C ILE A 37 -10.36 9.52 -8.85
N SER A 38 -9.67 9.26 -9.98
CA SER A 38 -10.11 9.74 -11.28
C SER A 38 -11.43 9.11 -11.72
N HIS A 39 -11.66 7.83 -11.38
CA HIS A 39 -12.93 7.16 -11.61
C HIS A 39 -14.05 7.77 -10.76
N ILE A 40 -13.85 7.90 -9.45
CA ILE A 40 -14.82 8.53 -8.52
C ILE A 40 -15.21 9.92 -9.01
N ARG A 41 -14.23 10.74 -9.42
CA ARG A 41 -14.48 12.09 -9.95
C ARG A 41 -15.41 12.05 -11.16
N LYS A 42 -15.22 11.10 -12.08
CA LYS A 42 -16.08 10.94 -13.27
C LYS A 42 -17.49 10.54 -12.88
N GLU A 43 -17.66 9.60 -11.97
CA GLU A 43 -18.98 9.16 -11.50
C GLU A 43 -19.73 10.29 -10.78
N VAL A 44 -19.06 11.03 -9.90
CA VAL A 44 -19.65 12.21 -9.24
C VAL A 44 -20.07 13.27 -10.27
N MET A 45 -19.26 13.52 -11.29
CA MET A 45 -19.63 14.46 -12.37
C MET A 45 -20.84 13.98 -13.19
N LYS A 46 -20.98 12.66 -13.42
CA LYS A 46 -22.18 12.11 -14.09
C LYS A 46 -23.42 12.30 -13.24
N LEU A 47 -23.34 12.03 -11.94
CA LEU A 47 -24.45 12.23 -10.99
C LEU A 47 -24.86 13.70 -10.93
N ASN A 48 -23.89 14.62 -10.89
CA ASN A 48 -24.19 16.04 -10.88
C ASN A 48 -24.92 16.48 -12.16
N LYS A 49 -24.47 16.05 -13.34
CA LYS A 49 -25.16 16.33 -14.61
C LYS A 49 -26.58 15.76 -14.66
N LEU A 50 -26.79 14.58 -14.07
CA LEU A 50 -28.11 13.98 -13.99
C LEU A 50 -29.04 14.83 -13.12
N ALA A 51 -28.56 15.28 -11.96
CA ALA A 51 -29.30 16.17 -11.06
C ALA A 51 -29.63 17.52 -11.74
N GLU A 52 -28.66 18.14 -12.41
CA GLU A 52 -28.84 19.40 -13.16
C GLU A 52 -29.88 19.27 -14.28
N SER A 53 -30.06 18.08 -14.86
CA SER A 53 -31.06 17.83 -15.91
C SER A 53 -32.51 17.80 -15.40
N GLY A 54 -32.73 17.91 -14.09
CA GLY A 54 -34.05 17.80 -13.47
C GLY A 54 -34.61 16.37 -13.41
N LYS A 55 -33.80 15.36 -13.78
CA LYS A 55 -34.15 13.95 -13.62
C LYS A 55 -34.01 13.53 -12.16
N GLU A 56 -34.87 12.61 -11.72
CA GLU A 56 -34.80 12.05 -10.38
C GLU A 56 -33.51 11.23 -10.20
N VAL A 57 -32.74 11.57 -9.17
CA VAL A 57 -31.57 10.79 -8.75
C VAL A 57 -32.00 9.84 -7.62
N SER A 58 -32.16 8.57 -7.95
CA SER A 58 -32.47 7.50 -7.00
C SER A 58 -31.21 6.85 -6.40
N GLN A 59 -31.39 6.08 -5.32
CA GLN A 59 -30.35 5.30 -4.66
C GLN A 59 -29.54 4.38 -5.60
N TYR A 60 -30.16 3.89 -6.69
CA TYR A 60 -29.51 3.00 -7.65
C TYR A 60 -28.38 3.69 -8.42
N HIS A 61 -28.41 5.02 -8.54
CA HIS A 61 -27.32 5.77 -9.14
C HIS A 61 -26.09 5.81 -8.23
N PHE A 62 -26.29 5.66 -6.91
CA PHE A 62 -25.21 5.64 -5.94
C PHE A 62 -24.69 4.23 -5.64
N SER A 63 -25.49 3.17 -5.83
CA SER A 63 -25.07 1.80 -5.48
C SER A 63 -23.83 1.35 -6.23
N GLU A 64 -23.68 1.74 -7.50
CA GLU A 64 -22.48 1.44 -8.27
C GLU A 64 -21.27 2.23 -7.74
N LEU A 65 -21.43 3.52 -7.44
CA LEU A 65 -20.36 4.34 -6.87
C LEU A 65 -19.90 3.82 -5.50
N VAL A 66 -20.84 3.45 -4.63
CA VAL A 66 -20.56 2.87 -3.30
C VAL A 66 -19.79 1.56 -3.46
N THR A 67 -20.22 0.66 -4.35
CA THR A 67 -19.52 -0.61 -4.59
C THR A 67 -18.06 -0.38 -5.01
N HIS A 68 -17.81 0.59 -5.89
CA HIS A 68 -16.44 0.92 -6.30
C HIS A 68 -15.63 1.56 -5.16
N LEU A 69 -16.24 2.41 -4.34
CA LEU A 69 -15.60 2.99 -3.16
C LEU A 69 -15.17 1.90 -2.18
N ASP A 70 -16.05 0.95 -1.86
CA ASP A 70 -15.76 -0.17 -0.96
C ASP A 70 -14.59 -1.01 -1.49
N MET A 71 -14.58 -1.28 -2.81
CA MET A 71 -13.47 -2.00 -3.46
C MET A 71 -12.15 -1.23 -3.38
N TYR A 72 -12.16 0.08 -3.63
CA TYR A 72 -10.96 0.91 -3.56
C TYR A 72 -10.44 1.05 -2.14
N GLU A 73 -11.33 1.21 -1.16
CA GLU A 73 -10.98 1.26 0.26
C GLU A 73 -10.33 -0.06 0.71
N TYR A 74 -10.92 -1.20 0.37
CA TYR A 74 -10.34 -2.51 0.68
C TYR A 74 -8.93 -2.67 0.12
N LEU A 75 -8.71 -2.27 -1.14
CA LEU A 75 -7.40 -2.33 -1.78
C LEU A 75 -6.39 -1.39 -1.11
N ALA A 76 -6.81 -0.15 -0.83
CA ALA A 76 -5.95 0.85 -0.18
C ALA A 76 -5.54 0.39 1.22
N ASP A 77 -6.48 -0.12 2.02
CA ASP A 77 -6.24 -0.61 3.38
C ASP A 77 -5.31 -1.84 3.39
N THR A 78 -5.54 -2.78 2.47
CA THR A 78 -4.68 -3.97 2.31
C THR A 78 -3.24 -3.55 1.99
N ARG A 79 -3.04 -2.60 1.07
CA ARG A 79 -1.71 -2.12 0.68
C ARG A 79 -1.05 -1.33 1.80
N LEU A 80 -1.80 -0.46 2.48
CA LEU A 80 -1.32 0.29 3.64
C LEU A 80 -0.85 -0.65 4.75
N SER A 81 -1.65 -1.66 5.07
CA SER A 81 -1.33 -2.67 6.09
C SER A 81 -0.08 -3.46 5.74
N TYR A 82 0.08 -3.87 4.47
CA TYR A 82 1.28 -4.54 3.99
C TYR A 82 2.54 -3.67 4.17
N HIS A 83 2.51 -2.42 3.72
CA HIS A 83 3.65 -1.51 3.83
C HIS A 83 3.96 -1.15 5.29
N ALA A 84 2.95 -1.01 6.14
CA ALA A 84 3.14 -0.80 7.57
C ALA A 84 3.85 -2.00 8.24
N SER A 85 3.45 -3.23 7.87
CA SER A 85 4.12 -4.46 8.34
C SER A 85 5.57 -4.52 7.89
N GLU A 86 5.85 -4.26 6.62
CA GLU A 86 7.21 -4.29 6.08
C GLU A 86 8.09 -3.18 6.69
N ALA A 87 7.56 -1.97 6.87
CA ALA A 87 8.26 -0.89 7.57
C ALA A 87 8.60 -1.27 9.03
N GLY A 88 7.70 -1.96 9.72
CA GLY A 88 7.95 -2.54 11.04
C GLY A 88 9.10 -3.55 11.02
N ARG A 89 9.07 -4.50 10.08
CA ARG A 89 10.12 -5.50 9.90
C ARG A 89 11.50 -4.86 9.64
N TYR A 90 11.56 -3.86 8.75
CA TYR A 90 12.80 -3.14 8.46
C TYR A 90 13.32 -2.34 9.66
N SER A 91 12.41 -1.76 10.46
CA SER A 91 12.79 -1.06 11.69
C SER A 91 13.43 -2.02 12.69
N GLU A 92 12.89 -3.22 12.88
CA GLU A 92 13.49 -4.24 13.74
C GLU A 92 14.85 -4.72 13.23
N GLU A 93 15.01 -4.93 11.91
CA GLU A 93 16.28 -5.29 11.30
C GLU A 93 17.35 -4.22 11.53
N LEU A 94 16.97 -2.95 11.39
CA LEU A 94 17.85 -1.81 11.58
C LEU A 94 18.32 -1.69 13.04
N GLU A 95 17.44 -1.93 14.01
CA GLU A 95 17.81 -1.95 15.44
C GLU A 95 18.75 -3.13 15.77
N LYS A 96 18.52 -4.32 15.20
CA LYS A 96 19.44 -5.47 15.35
C LYS A 96 20.84 -5.17 14.79
N MET A 97 20.92 -4.46 13.67
CA MET A 97 22.20 -4.03 13.09
C MET A 97 22.94 -3.02 13.99
N LYS A 98 22.23 -2.09 14.64
CA LYS A 98 22.84 -1.15 15.61
C LYS A 98 23.36 -1.88 16.86
N GLY A 99 22.57 -2.79 17.42
CA GLY A 99 22.93 -3.56 18.62
C GLY A 99 24.12 -4.52 18.43
N GLY A 100 24.41 -4.95 17.20
CA GLY A 100 25.59 -5.75 16.86
C GLY A 100 26.91 -4.97 16.83
N SER A 101 26.87 -3.63 16.85
CA SER A 101 28.06 -2.77 16.75
C SER A 101 28.73 -2.48 18.12
N HIS A 102 28.17 -2.95 19.24
CA HIS A 102 28.71 -2.72 20.58
C HIS A 102 29.47 -3.89 21.20
N ASN A 103 29.62 -5.01 20.49
CA ASN A 103 30.33 -6.21 20.98
C ASN A 103 31.40 -6.70 19.99
N ALA A 104 32.22 -5.79 19.45
CA ALA A 104 33.40 -6.11 18.65
C ALA A 104 34.60 -5.28 19.10
#